data_AF-A0A2E8K317-F1
#
_entry.id   AF-A0A2E8K317-F1
#
_cell.length_a   1.000
_cell.length_b   1.000
_cell.length_c   1.000
_cell.angle_alpha   90.00
_cell.angle_beta   90.00
_cell.angle_gamma   90.00
#
_symmetry.space_group_name_H-M   'P 1'
#
loop_
_entity.id
_entity.type
_entity.pdbx_description
1 polymer ?
#
loop_
_entity_poly.entity_id
_entity_poly.type
_entity_poly.pdbx_seq_one_letter_code
_entity_poly.pdbx_strand_id
1 'polypeptide(L)'
;MRIAIKVEFLKFLTTSLSALLFSASLIAGEPGEAGPELMQKYGIDLPLPVPRRIKGEGSGPFSRLVIRGATVISSISALAQGPMDVIVEGDTITGISEPF
;
A
#
# COMPACT_ATOMS: atom_id res chain seq x y z
N MET A 1 2.44 51.72 -16.25
CA MET A 1 2.14 51.38 -14.84
C MET A 1 0.99 50.40 -14.64
N ARG A 2 -0.09 50.41 -15.46
CA ARG A 2 -1.26 49.51 -15.31
C ARG A 2 -1.03 48.03 -15.63
N ILE A 3 -0.10 47.71 -16.53
CA ILE A 3 0.18 46.33 -16.97
C ILE A 3 1.03 45.57 -15.93
N ALA A 4 2.03 46.23 -15.33
CA ALA A 4 2.89 45.64 -14.31
C ALA A 4 2.11 45.19 -13.06
N ILE A 5 1.09 45.96 -12.64
CA ILE A 5 0.22 45.63 -11.50
C ILE A 5 -0.60 44.35 -11.78
N LYS A 6 -1.08 44.15 -13.01
CA LYS A 6 -1.78 42.91 -13.42
C LYS A 6 -0.86 41.69 -13.41
N VAL A 7 0.41 41.86 -13.80
CA VAL A 7 1.39 40.77 -13.87
C VAL A 7 1.81 40.32 -12.46
N GLU A 8 2.10 41.26 -11.55
CA GLU A 8 2.42 40.90 -10.17
C GLU A 8 1.23 40.26 -9.46
N PHE A 9 0.02 40.79 -9.66
CA PHE A 9 -1.20 40.17 -9.12
C PHE A 9 -1.41 38.73 -9.63
N LEU A 10 -1.14 38.48 -10.92
CA LEU A 10 -1.25 37.15 -11.50
C LEU A 10 -0.21 36.18 -10.92
N LYS A 11 1.03 36.64 -10.67
CA LYS A 11 2.07 35.84 -10.01
C LYS A 11 1.69 35.49 -8.56
N PHE A 12 1.18 36.46 -7.81
CA PHE A 12 0.69 36.19 -6.45
C PHE A 12 -0.46 35.18 -6.44
N LEU A 13 -1.38 35.26 -7.41
CA LEU A 13 -2.50 34.33 -7.54
C LEU A 13 -2.03 32.90 -7.86
N THR A 14 -1.04 32.73 -8.75
CA THR A 14 -0.52 31.40 -9.10
C THR A 14 0.28 30.77 -7.96
N THR A 15 1.09 31.55 -7.23
CA THR A 15 1.81 31.03 -6.05
C THR A 15 0.83 30.62 -4.94
N SER A 16 -0.21 31.43 -4.68
CA SER A 16 -1.25 31.12 -3.69
C SER A 16 -2.05 29.86 -4.07
N LEU A 17 -2.45 29.73 -5.33
CA LEU A 17 -3.16 28.55 -5.82
C LEU A 17 -2.30 27.29 -5.77
N SER A 18 -1.01 27.40 -6.11
CA SER A 18 -0.08 26.26 -6.04
C SER A 18 0.19 25.82 -4.60
N ALA A 19 0.30 26.76 -3.66
CA ALA A 19 0.40 26.45 -2.23
C ALA A 19 -0.86 25.74 -1.71
N LEU A 20 -2.05 26.19 -2.14
CA LEU A 20 -3.33 25.57 -1.77
C LEU A 20 -3.44 24.14 -2.32
N LEU A 21 -3.05 23.91 -3.58
CA LEU A 21 -3.03 22.59 -4.20
C LEU A 21 -2.02 21.64 -3.55
N PHE A 22 -0.85 22.15 -3.13
CA PHE A 22 0.14 21.37 -2.39
C PHE A 22 -0.38 20.94 -1.02
N SER A 23 -1.02 21.86 -0.28
CA SER A 23 -1.65 21.52 1.00
C SER A 23 -2.79 20.51 0.89
N ALA A 24 -3.53 20.50 -0.23
CA ALA A 24 -4.60 19.51 -0.45
C ALA A 24 -4.07 18.08 -0.57
N SER A 25 -2.82 17.87 -1.04
CA SER A 25 -2.21 16.54 -1.09
C SER A 25 -1.86 15.97 0.29
N LEU A 26 -1.74 16.80 1.33
CA LEU A 26 -1.48 16.37 2.70
C LEU A 26 -2.76 15.90 3.44
N ILE A 27 -3.94 16.11 2.86
CA ILE A 27 -5.24 15.79 3.48
C ILE A 27 -5.80 14.46 2.96
N ALA A 28 -5.21 13.88 1.92
CA ALA A 28 -5.57 12.54 1.47
C ALA A 28 -5.06 11.51 2.49
N GLY A 29 -5.97 10.73 3.08
CA GLY A 29 -5.61 9.66 4.02
C GLY A 29 -4.63 8.68 3.36
N GLU A 30 -3.55 8.37 4.07
CA GLU A 30 -2.51 7.48 3.57
C GLU A 30 -3.03 6.04 3.42
N PRO A 31 -2.62 5.30 2.37
CA PRO A 31 -2.95 3.88 2.24
C PRO A 31 -2.53 3.09 3.49
N GLY A 32 -3.51 2.46 4.16
CA GLY A 32 -3.29 1.69 5.38
C GLY A 32 -3.75 2.38 6.68
N GLU A 33 -4.14 3.66 6.65
CA GLU A 33 -4.59 4.39 7.84
C GLU A 33 -6.08 4.21 8.14
N ALA A 34 -6.87 3.74 7.16
CA ALA A 34 -8.32 3.60 7.29
C ALA A 34 -8.77 2.66 8.43
N GLY A 35 -8.00 1.59 8.71
CA GLY A 35 -8.29 0.67 9.81
C GLY A 35 -8.17 1.34 11.18
N PRO A 36 -6.98 1.89 11.53
CA PRO A 36 -6.76 2.71 12.73
C PRO A 36 -7.81 3.79 12.98
N GLU A 37 -8.19 4.55 11.94
CA GLU A 37 -9.22 5.60 12.04
C GLU A 37 -10.59 5.03 12.42
N LEU A 38 -10.99 3.93 11.80
CA LEU A 38 -12.25 3.25 12.13
C LEU A 38 -12.21 2.73 13.57
N MET A 39 -11.09 2.14 14.01
CA MET A 39 -10.95 1.64 15.38
C MET A 39 -11.10 2.77 16.40
N GLN A 40 -10.46 3.92 16.16
CA GLN A 40 -10.60 5.10 17.02
C GLN A 40 -12.04 5.62 17.05
N LYS A 41 -12.71 5.70 15.89
CA LYS A 41 -14.12 6.13 15.79
C LYS A 41 -15.06 5.28 16.63
N TYR A 42 -14.80 3.98 16.73
CA TYR A 42 -15.61 3.04 17.49
C TYR A 42 -15.11 2.82 18.93
N GLY A 43 -14.07 3.53 19.38
CA GLY A 43 -13.51 3.37 20.72
C GLY A 43 -12.85 2.01 20.95
N ILE A 44 -12.32 1.40 19.88
CA ILE A 44 -11.59 0.15 19.93
C ILE A 44 -10.11 0.48 20.17
N ASP A 45 -9.53 -0.08 21.23
CA ASP A 45 -8.11 0.07 21.51
C ASP A 45 -7.26 -0.54 20.38
N LEU A 46 -6.32 0.24 19.86
CA LEU A 46 -5.42 -0.24 18.83
C LEU A 46 -4.45 -1.27 19.43
N PRO A 47 -4.18 -2.39 18.72
CA PRO A 47 -3.10 -3.27 19.10
C PRO A 47 -1.77 -2.51 19.04
N LEU A 48 -0.81 -2.94 19.86
CA LEU A 48 0.54 -2.38 19.81
C LEU A 48 1.10 -2.52 18.39
N PRO A 49 1.81 -1.50 17.88
CA PRO A 49 2.45 -1.57 16.57
C PRO A 49 3.35 -2.80 16.47
N VAL A 50 3.33 -3.44 15.31
CA VAL A 50 4.25 -4.55 15.02
C VAL A 50 5.69 -4.00 15.10
N PRO A 51 6.64 -4.71 15.74
CA PRO A 51 8.02 -4.28 15.77
C PRO A 51 8.56 -4.03 14.36
N ARG A 52 9.47 -3.06 14.22
CA ARG A 52 10.18 -2.88 12.95
C ARG A 52 10.92 -4.17 12.61
N ARG A 53 10.84 -4.56 11.34
CA ARG A 53 11.65 -5.67 10.81
C ARG A 53 13.12 -5.42 11.11
N ILE A 54 13.83 -6.43 11.58
CA ILE A 54 15.27 -6.32 11.86
C ILE A 54 16.09 -6.43 10.57
N LYS A 55 17.34 -5.99 10.60
CA LYS A 55 18.25 -6.14 9.46
C LYS A 55 18.43 -7.63 9.14
N GLY A 56 18.17 -8.02 7.89
CA GLY A 56 18.24 -9.41 7.44
C GLY A 56 16.94 -10.19 7.59
N GLU A 57 15.88 -9.58 8.11
CA GLU A 57 14.54 -10.16 8.08
C GLU A 57 13.94 -10.04 6.68
N GLY A 58 13.56 -11.18 6.09
CA GLY A 58 13.17 -11.30 4.69
C GLY A 58 14.38 -11.55 3.79
N SER A 59 14.43 -12.75 3.21
CA SER A 59 15.57 -13.20 2.40
C SER A 59 15.45 -12.87 0.91
N GLY A 60 14.31 -12.30 0.48
CA GLY A 60 14.10 -11.87 -0.91
C GLY A 60 14.76 -10.53 -1.24
N PRO A 61 14.58 -10.02 -2.47
CA PRO A 61 13.73 -10.56 -3.53
C PRO A 61 14.33 -11.83 -4.15
N PHE A 62 13.47 -12.82 -4.42
CA PHE A 62 13.87 -14.05 -5.10
C PHE A 62 13.47 -13.97 -6.57
N SER A 63 14.31 -14.47 -7.48
CA SER A 63 13.90 -14.66 -8.88
C SER A 63 12.77 -15.67 -8.99
N ARG A 64 12.80 -16.71 -8.15
CA ARG A 64 11.74 -17.70 -7.99
C ARG A 64 11.58 -18.09 -6.52
N LEU A 65 10.36 -18.00 -6.01
CA LEU A 65 9.96 -18.43 -4.68
C LEU A 65 8.97 -19.60 -4.82
N VAL A 66 9.23 -20.69 -4.10
CA VAL A 66 8.31 -21.83 -3.99
C VAL A 66 7.84 -21.96 -2.55
N ILE A 67 6.55 -21.73 -2.33
CA ILE A 67 5.89 -21.93 -1.03
C ILE A 67 5.34 -23.34 -1.04
N ARG A 68 5.93 -24.23 -0.24
CA ARG A 68 5.59 -25.66 -0.25
C ARG A 68 4.53 -26.02 0.76
N GLY A 69 3.68 -26.97 0.41
CA GLY A 69 2.68 -27.56 1.32
C GLY A 69 1.66 -26.54 1.86
N ALA A 70 1.36 -25.50 1.11
CA ALA A 70 0.39 -24.49 1.48
C ALA A 70 -1.04 -25.04 1.39
N THR A 71 -1.91 -24.53 2.27
CA THR A 71 -3.35 -24.55 2.03
C THR A 71 -3.71 -23.32 1.20
N VAL A 72 -4.21 -23.54 0.00
CA VAL A 72 -4.58 -22.49 -0.96
C VAL A 72 -6.09 -22.26 -0.90
N ILE A 73 -6.49 -20.99 -0.81
CA ILE A 73 -7.88 -20.55 -0.92
C ILE A 73 -7.94 -19.54 -2.05
N SER A 74 -8.76 -19.81 -3.06
CA SER A 74 -8.94 -18.93 -4.23
C SER A 74 -10.35 -18.35 -4.26
N SER A 75 -10.50 -17.15 -4.83
CA SER A 75 -11.80 -16.47 -5.01
C SER A 75 -12.77 -17.23 -5.92
N ILE A 76 -12.29 -18.18 -6.73
CA ILE A 76 -13.11 -18.96 -7.65
C ILE A 76 -13.94 -20.02 -6.92
N SER A 77 -13.37 -20.70 -5.92
CA SER A 77 -14.02 -21.81 -5.23
C SER A 77 -14.29 -21.53 -3.75
N ALA A 78 -13.51 -20.63 -3.12
CA ALA A 78 -13.47 -20.38 -1.68
C ALA A 78 -13.21 -21.63 -0.80
N LEU A 79 -12.93 -22.78 -1.41
CA LEU A 79 -12.59 -24.00 -0.70
C LEU A 79 -11.08 -24.05 -0.47
N ALA A 80 -10.69 -24.52 0.71
CA ALA A 80 -9.32 -24.83 1.03
C ALA A 80 -8.85 -26.04 0.19
N GLN A 81 -7.77 -25.86 -0.58
CA GLN A 81 -7.10 -26.88 -1.37
C GLN A 81 -5.70 -27.09 -0.80
N GLY A 82 -5.24 -28.33 -0.64
CA GLY A 82 -3.93 -28.57 -0.03
C GLY A 82 -3.66 -30.04 0.28
N PRO A 83 -2.38 -30.40 0.51
CA PRO A 83 -1.18 -29.55 0.44
C PRO A 83 -0.82 -29.19 -1.01
N MET A 84 -0.46 -27.93 -1.29
CA MET A 84 -0.09 -27.46 -2.64
C MET A 84 1.24 -26.72 -2.63
N ASP A 85 1.94 -26.74 -3.76
CA ASP A 85 3.09 -25.88 -4.01
C ASP A 85 2.66 -24.64 -4.81
N VAL A 86 3.02 -23.45 -4.31
CA VAL A 86 2.77 -22.16 -4.98
C VAL A 86 4.08 -21.60 -5.51
N ILE A 87 4.13 -21.32 -6.81
CA ILE A 87 5.31 -20.83 -7.52
C ILE A 87 5.10 -19.35 -7.84
N VAL A 88 6.04 -18.52 -7.38
CA VAL A 88 6.07 -17.08 -7.63
C VAL A 88 7.36 -16.75 -8.37
N GLU A 89 7.25 -16.04 -9.49
CA GLU A 89 8.37 -15.50 -10.25
C GLU A 89 8.23 -13.97 -10.31
N GLY A 90 9.24 -13.25 -9.80
CA GLY A 90 9.14 -11.81 -9.60
C GLY A 90 8.02 -11.44 -8.62
N ASP A 91 6.95 -10.82 -9.14
CA ASP A 91 5.75 -10.38 -8.42
C ASP A 91 4.48 -11.14 -8.81
N THR A 92 4.61 -12.20 -9.62
CA THR A 92 3.48 -12.91 -10.22
C THR A 92 3.44 -14.38 -9.79
N ILE A 93 2.24 -14.87 -9.45
CA ILE A 93 2.00 -16.31 -9.25
C ILE A 93 1.96 -16.97 -10.62
N THR A 94 2.94 -17.81 -10.92
CA THR A 94 3.07 -18.49 -12.22
C THR A 94 2.57 -19.93 -12.19
N GLY A 95 2.37 -20.52 -11.01
CA GLY A 95 1.84 -21.88 -10.89
C GLY A 95 1.35 -22.24 -9.51
N ILE A 96 0.38 -23.16 -9.49
CA ILE A 96 -0.13 -23.85 -8.30
C ILE A 96 -0.24 -25.33 -8.69
N SER A 97 0.41 -26.23 -7.94
CA SER A 97 0.44 -27.66 -8.27
C SER A 97 0.43 -28.55 -7.03
N GLU A 98 0.09 -29.83 -7.22
CA GLU A 98 0.36 -30.87 -6.22
C GLU A 98 1.86 -30.90 -5.86
N PRO A 99 2.22 -31.28 -4.62
CA PRO A 99 3.61 -31.41 -4.20
C PRO A 99 4.32 -32.49 -5.02
N PHE A 100 5.59 -32.25 -5.36
CA PHE A 100 6.45 -33.23 -6.03
C PHE A 100 6.92 -34.35 -5.08
#